data_AF-S8E836-F1
#
_entry.id   AF-S8E836-F1
#
_cell.length_a   1.000
_cell.length_b   1.000
_cell.length_c   1.000
_cell.angle_alpha   90.00
_cell.angle_beta   90.00
_cell.angle_gamma   90.00
#
_symmetry.space_group_name_H-M   'P 1'
#
loop_
_entity.id
_entity.type
_entity.pdbx_description
1 polymer ?
#
loop_
_entity_poly.entity_id
_entity_poly.type
_entity_poly.pdbx_seq_one_letter_code
_entity_poly.pdbx_strand_id
1 'polypeptide(L)'
;RAGYGSESEMDDEAATVDLATDVGRINRASNKSAVKLQEIGPRMTLDLVRIQEGLCSGGIIFGGNNEKPPEETEEDGDEEQQEEEEEDDDDDE
;
A
#
# COMPACT_ATOMS: atom_id res chain seq x y z
N ARG A 1 36.96 8.73 44.00
CA ARG A 1 35.67 9.38 43.67
C ARG A 1 35.27 8.87 42.29
N ALA A 2 34.44 7.82 42.25
CA ALA A 2 33.98 7.22 41.00
C ALA A 2 33.01 8.20 40.33
N GLY A 3 33.51 8.89 39.31
CA GLY A 3 32.72 9.79 38.48
C GLY A 3 31.93 8.95 37.49
N TYR A 4 30.61 8.90 37.70
CA TYR A 4 29.55 8.85 36.69
C TYR A 4 30.01 8.50 35.27
N GLY A 5 30.02 7.22 34.94
CA GLY A 5 29.92 6.75 33.56
C GLY A 5 28.45 6.74 33.16
N SER A 6 27.98 7.83 32.53
CA SER A 6 26.78 7.78 31.71
C SER A 6 27.23 7.72 30.25
N GLU A 7 27.64 6.53 29.84
CA GLU A 7 27.77 6.17 28.43
C GLU A 7 26.34 5.96 27.90
N SER A 8 25.59 7.05 27.69
CA SER A 8 24.36 6.97 26.91
C SER A 8 24.79 6.81 25.46
N GLU A 9 24.76 5.58 24.97
CA GLU A 9 24.83 5.32 23.54
C GLU A 9 23.79 6.22 22.84
N MET A 10 24.19 6.86 21.74
CA MET A 10 23.29 7.66 20.92
C MET A 10 22.18 6.71 20.46
N ASP A 11 20.95 6.95 20.91
CA ASP A 11 19.81 6.16 20.50
C ASP A 11 19.68 6.24 18.97
N ASP A 12 19.43 5.09 18.33
CA ASP A 12 19.32 5.02 16.88
C ASP A 12 18.21 5.97 16.42
N GLU A 13 18.44 6.76 15.36
CA GLU A 13 17.44 7.71 14.88
C GLU A 13 16.12 6.98 14.53
N ALA A 14 16.23 5.75 14.02
CA ALA A 14 15.10 4.86 13.73
C ALA A 14 14.28 4.45 14.97
N ALA A 15 14.84 4.62 16.17
CA ALA A 15 14.19 4.32 17.44
C ALA A 15 13.52 5.56 18.09
N THR A 16 13.50 6.72 17.42
CA THR A 16 12.86 7.92 17.98
C THR A 16 11.76 8.48 17.07
N VAL A 17 10.70 9.03 17.65
CA VAL A 17 9.62 9.70 16.91
C VAL A 17 9.31 11.08 17.49
N ASP A 18 8.88 11.99 16.63
CA ASP A 18 8.37 13.30 17.04
C ASP A 18 6.89 13.19 17.44
N LEU A 19 6.57 13.61 18.66
CA LEU A 19 5.22 13.49 19.19
C LEU A 19 4.32 14.62 18.66
N ALA A 20 3.24 14.26 17.96
CA ALA A 20 2.24 15.23 17.51
C ALA A 20 1.35 15.77 18.63
N THR A 21 1.16 15.00 19.71
CA THR A 21 0.30 15.36 20.85
C THR A 21 0.92 14.89 22.17
N ASP A 22 0.42 15.41 23.29
CA ASP A 22 0.83 14.97 24.62
C ASP A 22 0.37 13.51 24.87
N VAL A 23 1.31 12.64 25.23
CA VAL A 23 1.05 11.23 25.58
C VAL A 23 1.37 11.02 27.06
N GLY A 24 0.34 11.01 27.90
CA GLY A 24 0.51 10.92 29.36
C GLY A 24 1.13 12.19 29.94
N ARG A 25 1.79 12.08 31.11
CA ARG A 25 2.27 13.26 31.86
C ARG A 25 3.63 13.80 31.43
N ILE A 26 4.49 12.94 30.88
CA ILE A 26 5.91 13.25 30.65
C ILE A 26 6.18 13.50 29.17
N ASN A 27 5.52 12.74 28.29
CA ASN A 27 5.75 12.85 26.85
C ASN A 27 4.89 13.98 26.29
N ARG A 28 5.48 15.17 26.19
CA ARG A 28 4.84 16.35 25.61
C ARG A 28 4.97 16.38 24.09
N ALA A 29 4.00 16.98 23.42
CA ALA A 29 4.02 17.32 22.01
C ALA A 29 5.29 18.09 21.63
N SER A 30 5.72 17.91 20.39
CA SER A 30 6.92 18.53 19.80
C SER A 30 8.25 18.13 20.43
N ASN A 31 8.27 17.12 21.31
CA ASN A 31 9.50 16.49 21.79
C ASN A 31 9.75 15.14 21.10
N LYS A 32 11.03 14.75 21.06
CA LYS A 32 11.45 13.42 20.62
C LYS A 32 11.26 12.40 21.73
N SER A 33 10.67 11.26 21.40
CA SER A 33 10.44 10.14 22.31
C SER A 33 11.00 8.85 21.72
N ALA A 34 11.66 8.04 22.56
CA ALA A 34 12.20 6.74 22.18
C ALA A 34 11.08 5.69 22.12
N VAL A 35 11.02 4.94 21.02
CA VAL A 35 10.03 3.91 20.73
C VAL A 35 10.75 2.63 20.32
N LYS A 36 10.40 1.51 20.97
CA LYS A 36 10.92 0.19 20.61
C LYS A 36 9.83 -0.61 19.90
N LEU A 37 10.03 -0.86 18.62
CA LEU A 37 9.14 -1.71 17.82
C LEU A 37 9.60 -3.17 17.89
N GLN A 38 8.63 -4.09 17.92
CA GLN A 38 8.88 -5.52 17.80
C GLN A 38 7.99 -6.05 16.68
N GLU A 39 8.59 -6.81 15.77
CA GLU A 39 7.84 -7.44 14.68
C GLU A 39 6.96 -8.57 15.21
N ILE A 40 5.70 -8.57 14.76
CA ILE A 40 4.74 -9.61 15.05
C ILE A 40 4.23 -10.14 13.72
N GLY A 41 4.52 -11.41 13.43
CA GLY A 41 4.02 -12.10 12.24
C GLY A 41 4.86 -11.93 10.97
N PRO A 42 4.40 -12.49 9.84
CA PRO A 42 5.12 -12.49 8.58
C PRO A 42 5.08 -11.10 7.90
N ARG A 43 6.13 -10.79 7.12
CA ARG A 43 6.16 -9.63 6.22
C ARG A 43 5.49 -9.99 4.89
N MET A 44 4.73 -9.05 4.34
CA MET A 44 4.08 -9.19 3.03
C MET A 44 4.47 -8.02 2.13
N THR A 45 4.66 -8.31 0.85
CA THR A 45 4.74 -7.33 -0.25
C THR A 45 3.62 -7.68 -1.20
N LEU A 46 2.79 -6.71 -1.58
CA LEU A 46 1.59 -6.92 -2.39
C LEU A 46 1.67 -6.07 -3.65
N ASP A 47 1.23 -6.64 -4.77
CA ASP A 47 1.11 -5.95 -6.06
C ASP A 47 -0.37 -5.84 -6.45
N LEU A 48 -0.75 -4.72 -7.08
CA LEU A 48 -2.12 -4.49 -7.53
C LEU A 48 -2.41 -5.28 -8.82
N VAL A 49 -3.34 -6.25 -8.73
CA VAL A 49 -3.75 -7.06 -9.88
C VAL A 49 -5.06 -6.59 -10.48
N ARG A 50 -6.08 -6.35 -9.65
CA ARG A 50 -7.43 -6.00 -10.11
C ARG A 50 -8.17 -5.16 -9.07
N ILE A 51 -9.02 -4.26 -9.53
CA ILE A 51 -10.01 -3.56 -8.71
C ILE A 51 -11.39 -3.96 -9.20
N GLN A 52 -12.25 -4.40 -8.29
CA GLN A 52 -13.64 -4.76 -8.56
C GLN A 52 -14.57 -3.90 -7.73
N GLU A 53 -15.76 -3.66 -8.25
CA GLU A 53 -16.84 -3.06 -7.46
C GLU A 53 -17.37 -4.06 -6.42
N GLY A 54 -17.73 -3.56 -5.24
CA GLY A 54 -18.41 -4.35 -4.21
C GLY A 54 -17.54 -5.45 -3.58
N LEU A 55 -18.17 -6.58 -3.24
CA LEU A 55 -17.56 -7.70 -2.53
C LEU A 55 -17.17 -8.82 -3.49
N CYS A 56 -16.17 -8.57 -4.33
CA CYS A 56 -15.62 -9.56 -5.27
C CYS A 56 -16.66 -10.08 -6.29
N SER A 57 -17.73 -9.33 -6.53
CA SER A 57 -18.86 -9.73 -7.39
C SER A 57 -19.39 -8.61 -8.27
N GLY A 58 -18.71 -7.45 -8.29
CA GLY A 58 -19.04 -6.34 -9.17
C GLY A 58 -18.06 -6.22 -10.33
N GLY A 59 -18.35 -5.28 -11.23
CA GLY A 59 -17.57 -5.07 -12.45
C GLY A 59 -16.12 -4.72 -12.19
N ILE A 60 -15.26 -5.00 -13.17
CA ILE A 60 -13.83 -4.67 -13.10
C ILE A 60 -13.66 -3.18 -13.37
N ILE A 61 -13.09 -2.46 -12.39
CA ILE A 61 -12.76 -1.02 -12.51
C ILE A 61 -11.33 -0.86 -13.06
N PHE A 62 -10.46 -1.81 -12.74
CA PHE A 62 -9.06 -1.82 -13.20
C PHE A 62 -8.56 -3.26 -13.28
N GLY A 63 -7.96 -3.64 -14.40
CA GLY A 63 -7.16 -4.85 -14.56
C GLY A 63 -5.72 -4.47 -14.84
N GLY A 64 -4.81 -4.81 -13.93
CA GLY A 64 -3.37 -4.59 -14.13
C GLY A 64 -2.87 -5.48 -15.28
N ASN A 65 -2.15 -4.90 -16.24
CA ASN A 65 -1.63 -5.55 -17.45
C ASN A 65 -0.55 -6.63 -17.20
N ASN A 66 -0.53 -7.28 -16.04
CA ASN A 66 0.42 -8.35 -15.75
C ASN A 66 -0.10 -9.64 -16.38
N GLU A 67 0.40 -9.92 -17.59
CA GLU A 67 0.37 -11.19 -18.31
C GLU A 67 -0.94 -11.98 -18.21
N LYS A 68 -1.77 -11.88 -19.26
CA LYS A 68 -3.03 -12.64 -19.42
C LYS A 68 -2.84 -14.10 -18.98
N PRO A 69 -3.43 -14.56 -17.85
CA PRO A 69 -3.64 -15.99 -17.68
C PRO A 69 -4.70 -16.45 -18.69
N PRO A 70 -4.50 -17.57 -19.39
CA PRO A 70 -5.49 -18.09 -20.34
C PRO A 70 -6.65 -18.68 -19.55
N GLU A 71 -7.84 -18.05 -19.59
CA GLU A 71 -9.20 -18.61 -19.37
C GLU A 71 -10.22 -17.69 -18.66
N GLU A 72 -10.01 -16.38 -18.50
CA GLU A 72 -11.07 -15.50 -17.94
C GLU A 72 -11.26 -14.19 -18.72
N THR A 73 -11.40 -14.28 -20.04
CA THR A 73 -11.82 -13.19 -20.93
C THR A 73 -12.97 -13.64 -21.82
N GLU A 74 -14.05 -14.15 -21.23
CA GLU A 74 -15.23 -14.54 -22.03
C GLU A 74 -16.52 -13.82 -21.65
N GLU A 75 -16.66 -13.08 -20.52
CA GLU A 75 -18.03 -12.62 -20.18
C GLU A 75 -18.26 -11.18 -19.70
N ASP A 76 -17.29 -10.33 -19.33
CA ASP A 76 -17.67 -9.06 -18.66
C ASP A 76 -16.86 -7.79 -19.03
N GLY A 77 -16.41 -7.63 -20.28
CA GLY A 77 -15.95 -6.30 -20.72
C GLY A 77 -15.05 -6.17 -21.93
N ASP A 78 -14.85 -7.23 -22.73
CA ASP A 78 -14.12 -7.14 -24.01
C ASP A 78 -15.05 -6.82 -25.20
N GLU A 79 -16.38 -6.75 -24.96
CA GLU A 79 -17.36 -6.39 -26.00
C GLU A 79 -17.25 -4.92 -26.41
N GLU A 80 -16.98 -4.00 -25.47
CA GLU A 80 -16.90 -2.57 -25.78
C GLU A 80 -15.66 -2.16 -26.60
N GLN A 81 -14.56 -2.94 -26.54
CA GLN A 81 -13.36 -2.64 -27.35
C GLN A 81 -13.40 -3.29 -28.74
N GLN A 82 -14.16 -4.36 -28.93
CA GLN A 82 -14.34 -4.98 -30.25
C GLN A 82 -15.43 -4.28 -31.07
N GLU A 83 -16.48 -3.73 -30.44
CA GLU A 83 -17.50 -2.95 -31.16
C GLU A 83 -16.96 -1.61 -31.69
N GLU A 84 -16.07 -0.93 -30.96
CA GLU A 84 -15.46 0.33 -31.46
C GLU A 84 -14.46 0.11 -32.62
N GLU A 85 -13.79 -1.04 -32.70
CA GLU A 85 -12.87 -1.36 -33.81
C GLU A 85 -13.61 -1.83 -35.09
N GLU A 86 -14.76 -2.50 -34.96
CA GLU A 86 -15.56 -2.95 -36.12
C GLU A 86 -16.44 -1.83 -36.72
N GLU A 87 -16.88 -0.84 -35.93
CA GLU A 87 -17.62 0.32 -36.45
C GLU A 87 -16.74 1.29 -37.27
N ASP A 88 -15.43 1.34 -37.01
CA ASP A 88 -14.49 2.21 -37.76
C ASP A 88 -14.07 1.61 -39.12
N ASP A 89 -14.11 0.28 -39.30
CA ASP A 89 -13.73 -0.40 -40.55
C ASP A 89 -14.87 -0.43 -41.60
N ASP A 90 -16.13 -0.27 -41.20
CA ASP A 90 -17.31 -0.29 -42.10
C ASP A 90 -17.63 1.08 -42.74
N ASP A 91 -16.98 2.17 -42.32
CA ASP A 91 -17.23 3.54 -42.83
C ASP A 91 -16.27 3.96 -43.98
N ASP A 92 -15.38 3.06 -44.42
CA ASP A 92 -14.33 3.30 -45.44
C ASP A 92 -14.56 2.59 -46.81
N GLU A 93 -15.76 2.05 -47.10
CA GLU A 93 -16.18 1.57 -48.46
C GLU A 93 -17.18 2.47 -49.22
#